data_AF-A0A162ZWL3-F1
#
_entry.id   AF-A0A162ZWL3-F1
#
_cell.length_a   1.000
_cell.length_b   1.000
_cell.length_c   1.000
_cell.angle_alpha   90.00
_cell.angle_beta   90.00
_cell.angle_gamma   90.00
#
_symmetry.space_group_name_H-M   'P 1'
#
loop_
_entity.id
_entity.type
_entity.pdbx_description
1 polymer ?
#
loop_
_entity_poly.entity_id
_entity_poly.type
_entity_poly.pdbx_seq_one_letter_code
_entity_poly.pdbx_strand_id
1 'polypeptide(L)'
;MSISQMILAGMERYCLSTIRDNQTMKFIILLLSDEKIMNIYEILDVKALIYFLFTIQQNLALFSCQITRMVPPTYSILKAPLPPVIVLSDVRINKTIPIDHDEQLSKLNKLRVSFSQRKKFWIDVEVLNKTQYRQRNQHRQFHRFRRAEEARRILKRFKSLAIDQVVNDIYKAFWNAKTIEACQGKWNFIPSKEFAEYTMHRLISATLLLDKLQMVLVETYRDHSKLLKLEHFVSLGLTYMAICSRLSIMSATWAKQLEDCYLLLQRWHLAFPSGIKQKNQEAFLSQSNQICGPHTMQDARLEYIRKESQERSTFKEPLHFSSYVAHSSRLPPIAILKKELEEVEKMGIGINDGGGGDSDDDDNGNDECDFEDMGEVIQRE
;
A
#
# COMPACT_ATOMS: atom_id res chain seq x y z
N MET A 1 14.10 33.83 -45.12
CA MET A 1 14.14 32.76 -44.10
C MET A 1 15.39 31.94 -44.38
N SER A 2 16.37 31.91 -43.48
CA SER A 2 17.63 31.19 -43.77
C SER A 2 17.39 29.68 -43.78
N ILE A 3 18.22 28.92 -44.50
CA ILE A 3 18.16 27.45 -44.55
C ILE A 3 18.15 26.87 -43.12
N SER A 4 18.91 27.48 -42.19
CA SER A 4 18.94 27.12 -40.78
C SER A 4 17.58 27.30 -40.07
N GLN A 5 16.83 28.38 -40.37
CA GLN A 5 15.48 28.58 -39.81
C GLN A 5 14.47 27.57 -40.36
N MET A 6 14.64 27.14 -41.61
CA MET A 6 13.76 26.16 -42.24
C MET A 6 14.03 24.74 -41.71
N ILE A 7 15.29 24.40 -41.45
CA ILE A 7 15.69 23.16 -40.78
C ILE A 7 15.19 23.15 -39.34
N LEU A 8 15.34 24.26 -38.60
CA LEU A 8 14.87 24.35 -37.21
C LEU A 8 13.34 24.18 -37.11
N ALA A 9 12.58 24.86 -37.99
CA ALA A 9 11.13 24.74 -38.05
C ALA A 9 10.67 23.33 -38.50
N GLY A 10 11.45 22.67 -39.36
CA GLY A 10 11.23 21.28 -39.76
C GLY A 10 11.47 20.30 -38.60
N MET A 11 12.56 20.49 -37.85
CA MET A 11 12.90 19.66 -36.68
C MET A 11 11.91 19.87 -35.53
N GLU A 12 11.42 21.10 -35.30
CA GLU A 12 10.39 21.37 -34.30
C GLU A 12 9.07 20.65 -34.64
N ARG A 13 8.62 20.72 -35.90
CA ARG A 13 7.40 20.00 -36.34
C ARG A 13 7.57 18.49 -36.28
N TYR A 14 8.74 17.96 -36.65
CA TYR A 14 9.02 16.53 -36.61
C TYR A 14 9.17 16.00 -35.18
N CYS A 15 9.79 16.76 -34.27
CA CYS A 15 9.90 16.37 -32.86
C CYS A 15 8.53 16.37 -32.17
N LEU A 16 7.71 17.40 -32.41
CA LEU A 16 6.38 17.51 -31.78
C LEU A 16 5.41 16.39 -32.21
N SER A 17 5.54 15.83 -33.43
CA SER A 17 4.72 14.68 -33.85
C SER A 17 5.23 13.32 -33.36
N THR A 18 6.50 13.20 -33.00
CA THR A 18 7.20 11.89 -32.88
C THR A 18 7.64 11.54 -31.44
N ILE A 19 7.45 12.45 -30.47
CA ILE A 19 7.72 12.24 -29.03
C ILE A 19 6.75 11.24 -28.37
N ARG A 20 5.72 10.76 -29.08
CA ARG A 20 4.72 9.84 -28.50
C ARG A 20 5.24 8.41 -28.28
N ASP A 21 6.34 8.00 -28.92
CA ASP A 21 6.88 6.63 -28.83
C ASP A 21 8.24 6.54 -28.13
N ASN A 22 8.35 5.62 -27.16
CA ASN A 22 9.54 5.37 -26.33
C ASN A 22 10.77 4.87 -27.15
N GLN A 23 10.54 4.43 -28.39
CA GLN A 23 11.58 4.02 -29.35
C GLN A 23 12.39 5.21 -29.89
N THR A 24 11.77 6.39 -30.02
CA THR A 24 12.40 7.58 -30.61
C THR A 24 13.47 8.18 -29.70
N MET A 25 13.30 8.09 -28.37
CA MET A 25 14.33 8.54 -27.42
C MET A 25 15.62 7.70 -27.52
N LYS A 26 15.52 6.39 -27.76
CA LYS A 26 16.69 5.54 -28.02
C LYS A 26 17.38 5.93 -29.33
N PHE A 27 16.60 6.31 -30.35
CA PHE A 27 17.14 6.75 -31.65
C PHE A 27 17.89 8.10 -31.55
N ILE A 28 17.40 9.04 -30.74
CA ILE A 28 18.07 10.32 -30.49
C ILE A 28 19.40 10.12 -29.72
N ILE A 29 19.42 9.22 -28.72
CA ILE A 29 20.66 8.89 -27.99
C ILE A 29 21.68 8.19 -28.91
N LEU A 30 21.22 7.31 -29.80
CA LEU A 30 22.07 6.67 -30.82
C LEU A 30 22.64 7.69 -31.82
N LEU A 31 21.82 8.62 -32.29
CA LEU A 31 22.28 9.72 -33.17
C LEU A 31 23.31 10.61 -32.46
N LEU A 32 23.14 10.92 -31.18
CA LEU A 32 24.09 11.72 -30.40
C LEU A 32 25.40 10.97 -30.08
N SER A 33 25.45 9.65 -30.29
CA SER A 33 26.62 8.80 -30.01
C SER A 33 27.47 8.52 -31.25
N ASP A 34 27.03 8.93 -32.44
CA ASP A 34 27.70 8.63 -33.71
C ASP A 34 28.71 9.74 -34.07
N GLU A 35 30.00 9.40 -34.10
CA GLU A 35 31.13 10.34 -34.27
C GLU A 35 31.03 11.19 -35.55
N LYS A 36 30.30 10.74 -36.56
CA LYS A 36 30.12 11.47 -37.82
C LYS A 36 29.26 12.73 -37.69
N ILE A 37 28.46 12.86 -36.63
CA ILE A 37 27.60 14.03 -36.42
C ILE A 37 28.40 15.19 -35.79
N MET A 38 29.59 14.94 -35.22
CA MET A 38 30.47 15.98 -34.64
C MET A 38 30.86 17.08 -35.64
N ASN A 39 30.94 16.79 -36.94
CA ASN A 39 31.24 17.80 -37.98
C ASN A 39 30.06 18.74 -38.30
N ILE A 40 28.83 18.39 -37.91
CA ILE A 40 27.67 19.27 -38.09
C ILE A 40 27.61 20.34 -36.97
N TYR A 41 28.30 20.11 -35.84
CA TYR A 41 28.35 21.04 -34.71
C TYR A 41 29.21 22.28 -34.96
N GLU A 42 30.11 22.28 -35.95
CA GLU A 42 30.82 23.51 -36.34
C GLU A 42 29.90 24.54 -37.03
N ILE A 43 28.78 24.08 -37.60
CA ILE A 43 27.84 24.93 -38.35
C ILE A 43 26.66 25.37 -37.46
N LEU A 44 26.30 24.58 -36.45
CA LEU A 44 25.24 24.90 -35.52
C LEU A 44 25.79 25.69 -34.32
N ASP A 45 25.40 26.97 -34.25
CA ASP A 45 25.69 27.86 -33.12
C ASP A 45 25.40 27.14 -31.79
N VAL A 46 26.44 27.01 -30.96
CA VAL A 46 26.41 26.37 -29.64
C VAL A 46 25.23 26.88 -28.79
N LYS A 47 24.82 28.15 -28.99
CA LYS A 47 23.63 28.72 -28.33
C LYS A 47 22.34 28.00 -28.72
N ALA A 48 22.14 27.68 -29.99
CA ALA A 48 20.94 26.98 -30.46
C ALA A 48 20.85 25.56 -29.86
N LEU A 49 21.99 24.88 -29.71
CA LEU A 49 22.04 23.56 -29.09
C LEU A 49 21.69 23.62 -27.60
N ILE A 50 22.22 24.61 -26.87
CA ILE A 50 21.91 24.82 -25.45
C ILE A 50 20.42 25.13 -25.27
N TYR A 51 19.84 25.98 -26.12
CA TYR A 51 18.40 26.27 -26.10
C TYR A 51 17.54 25.05 -26.41
N PHE A 52 17.97 24.19 -27.34
CA PHE A 52 17.26 22.95 -27.67
C PHE A 52 17.29 21.95 -26.51
N LEU A 53 18.47 21.73 -25.90
CA LEU A 53 18.62 20.87 -24.73
C LEU A 53 17.81 21.39 -23.53
N PHE A 54 17.81 22.71 -23.31
CA PHE A 54 17.01 23.34 -22.25
C PHE A 54 15.50 23.18 -22.50
N THR A 55 15.05 23.33 -23.75
CA THR A 55 13.66 23.13 -24.15
C THR A 55 13.23 21.65 -24.01
N ILE A 56 14.09 20.69 -24.38
CA ILE A 56 13.84 19.26 -24.12
C ILE A 56 13.75 19.00 -22.62
N GLN A 57 14.64 19.56 -21.82
CA GLN A 57 14.63 19.38 -20.37
C GLN A 57 13.36 19.99 -19.73
N GLN A 58 12.92 21.17 -20.20
CA GLN A 58 11.67 21.79 -19.76
C GLN A 58 10.44 20.99 -20.20
N ASN A 59 10.42 20.50 -21.44
CA ASN A 59 9.32 19.69 -21.95
C ASN A 59 9.26 18.33 -21.27
N LEU A 60 10.39 17.68 -20.97
CA LEU A 60 10.44 16.45 -20.16
C LEU A 60 9.98 16.71 -18.73
N ALA A 61 10.33 17.85 -18.13
CA ALA A 61 9.82 18.25 -16.83
C ALA A 61 8.29 18.48 -16.85
N LEU A 62 7.76 19.11 -17.90
CA LEU A 62 6.32 19.32 -18.09
C LEU A 62 5.58 18.01 -18.39
N PHE A 63 6.17 17.10 -19.17
CA PHE A 63 5.62 15.77 -19.45
C PHE A 63 5.62 14.88 -18.21
N SER A 64 6.71 14.91 -17.44
CA SER A 64 6.78 14.25 -16.12
C SER A 64 5.71 14.82 -15.18
N CYS A 65 5.45 16.13 -15.23
CA CYS A 65 4.43 16.80 -14.42
C CYS A 65 2.98 16.46 -14.85
N GLN A 66 2.73 16.23 -16.15
CA GLN A 66 1.41 15.83 -16.67
C GLN A 66 1.09 14.35 -16.41
N ILE A 67 2.07 13.45 -16.45
CA ILE A 67 1.89 12.03 -16.10
C ILE A 67 1.65 11.84 -14.59
N THR A 68 2.08 12.79 -13.73
CA THR A 68 1.88 12.73 -12.27
C THR A 68 0.51 13.18 -11.75
N ARG A 69 -0.49 13.44 -12.60
CA ARG A 69 -1.86 13.71 -12.12
C ARG A 69 -2.63 12.45 -11.70
N MET A 70 -1.98 11.28 -11.64
CA MET A 70 -2.60 10.14 -10.98
C MET A 70 -2.62 10.41 -9.47
N VAL A 71 -3.82 10.50 -8.90
CA VAL A 71 -4.01 10.62 -7.45
C VAL A 71 -3.26 9.46 -6.81
N PRO A 72 -2.30 9.73 -5.91
CA PRO A 72 -1.50 8.69 -5.31
C PRO A 72 -2.44 7.72 -4.57
N PRO A 73 -2.21 6.41 -4.64
CA PRO A 73 -3.11 5.44 -4.04
C PRO A 73 -3.27 5.74 -2.55
N THR A 74 -4.47 5.55 -2.00
CA THR A 74 -4.82 5.95 -0.63
C THR A 74 -3.83 5.40 0.41
N TYR A 75 -3.36 4.16 0.20
CA TYR A 75 -2.37 3.51 1.06
C TYR A 75 -0.98 4.17 1.08
N SER A 76 -0.68 5.08 0.15
CA SER A 76 0.59 5.82 0.13
C SER A 76 0.53 7.12 0.96
N ILE A 77 -0.67 7.61 1.25
CA ILE A 77 -0.91 8.90 1.93
C ILE A 77 -0.62 8.75 3.43
N LEU A 78 0.20 9.64 3.98
CA LEU A 78 0.57 9.61 5.40
C LEU A 78 -0.63 9.87 6.32
N LYS A 79 -1.42 10.90 5.99
CA LYS A 79 -2.65 11.26 6.67
C LYS A 79 -3.82 10.79 5.80
N ALA A 80 -4.18 9.51 5.93
CA ALA A 80 -5.34 8.98 5.25
C ALA A 80 -6.59 9.81 5.64
N PRO A 81 -7.55 9.99 4.72
CA PRO A 81 -8.82 10.63 5.05
C PRO A 81 -9.48 9.89 6.21
N LEU A 82 -10.31 10.61 6.97
CA LEU A 82 -11.08 10.00 8.06
C LEU A 82 -11.92 8.84 7.51
N PRO A 83 -12.11 7.76 8.30
CA PRO A 83 -12.98 6.67 7.89
C PRO A 83 -14.39 7.20 7.55
N PRO A 84 -15.05 6.64 6.53
CA PRO A 84 -16.44 6.94 6.25
C PRO A 84 -17.35 6.47 7.39
N VAL A 85 -18.66 6.73 7.27
CA VAL A 85 -19.68 6.35 8.28
C VAL A 85 -19.46 4.91 8.76
N ILE A 86 -19.28 4.76 10.07
CA ILE A 86 -18.66 3.58 10.68
C ILE A 86 -19.66 2.42 10.83
N VAL A 87 -20.92 2.72 11.11
CA VAL A 87 -21.88 1.73 11.62
C VAL A 87 -23.25 1.89 10.96
N LEU A 88 -23.85 0.76 10.60
CA LEU A 88 -25.22 0.64 10.14
C LEU A 88 -26.01 -0.24 11.13
N SER A 89 -27.11 0.29 11.69
CA SER A 89 -27.93 -0.37 12.72
C SER A 89 -28.96 -1.35 12.16
N ASP A 90 -29.58 -1.02 11.02
CA ASP A 90 -30.81 -1.68 10.56
C ASP A 90 -30.66 -2.46 9.25
N VAL A 91 -29.42 -2.65 8.78
CA VAL A 91 -29.18 -3.30 7.50
C VAL A 91 -28.93 -4.78 7.69
N ARG A 92 -29.80 -5.61 7.11
CA ARG A 92 -29.63 -7.08 7.09
C ARG A 92 -28.39 -7.44 6.29
N ILE A 93 -27.55 -8.32 6.82
CA ILE A 93 -26.44 -8.92 6.08
C ILE A 93 -26.99 -9.62 4.85
N ASN A 94 -26.27 -9.48 3.73
CA ASN A 94 -26.60 -10.20 2.52
C ASN A 94 -26.42 -11.72 2.74
N LYS A 95 -27.52 -12.45 2.89
CA LYS A 95 -27.53 -13.90 3.12
C LYS A 95 -27.12 -14.72 1.89
N THR A 96 -26.98 -14.09 0.72
CA THR A 96 -26.60 -14.80 -0.50
C THR A 96 -25.16 -15.31 -0.45
N ILE A 97 -24.30 -14.69 0.37
CA ILE A 97 -22.90 -15.07 0.50
C ILE A 97 -22.79 -16.01 1.72
N PRO A 98 -22.50 -17.32 1.53
CA PRO A 98 -22.44 -18.29 2.61
C PRO A 98 -21.15 -18.13 3.41
N ILE A 99 -21.10 -17.13 4.30
CA ILE A 99 -19.97 -16.88 5.22
C ILE A 99 -20.44 -17.08 6.65
N ASP A 100 -19.68 -17.86 7.42
CA ASP A 100 -19.86 -17.94 8.88
C ASP A 100 -19.28 -16.68 9.54
N HIS A 101 -20.15 -15.72 9.84
CA HIS A 101 -19.78 -14.44 10.44
C HIS A 101 -19.16 -14.58 11.83
N ASP A 102 -19.61 -15.55 12.63
CA ASP A 102 -19.12 -15.75 13.99
C ASP A 102 -17.70 -16.33 13.95
N GLU A 103 -17.42 -17.23 13.01
CA GLU A 103 -16.07 -17.75 12.79
C GLU A 103 -15.11 -16.63 12.32
N GLN A 104 -15.53 -15.79 11.37
CA GLN A 104 -14.71 -14.66 10.91
C GLN A 104 -14.42 -13.66 12.04
N LEU A 105 -15.42 -13.35 12.86
CA LEU A 105 -15.28 -12.44 14.00
C LEU A 105 -14.33 -13.02 15.07
N SER A 106 -14.39 -14.33 15.31
CA SER A 106 -13.46 -15.05 16.19
C SER A 106 -12.03 -14.99 15.66
N LYS A 107 -11.83 -15.20 14.35
CA LYS A 107 -10.51 -15.05 13.69
C LYS A 107 -10.00 -13.61 13.81
N LEU A 108 -10.84 -12.61 13.58
CA LEU A 108 -10.49 -11.20 13.74
C LEU A 108 -10.07 -10.89 15.19
N ASN A 109 -10.79 -11.41 16.18
CA ASN A 109 -10.44 -11.25 17.59
C ASN A 109 -9.05 -11.86 17.91
N LYS A 110 -8.75 -13.05 17.40
CA LYS A 110 -7.42 -13.67 17.57
C LYS A 110 -6.30 -12.79 17.00
N LEU A 111 -6.50 -12.25 15.79
CA LEU A 111 -5.53 -11.34 15.16
C LEU A 111 -5.36 -10.04 15.95
N ARG A 112 -6.46 -9.44 16.42
CA ARG A 112 -6.47 -8.25 17.28
C ARG A 112 -5.64 -8.44 18.56
N VAL A 113 -5.86 -9.55 19.26
CA VAL A 113 -5.12 -9.90 20.47
C VAL A 113 -3.63 -10.10 20.13
N SER A 114 -3.33 -10.78 19.03
CA SER A 114 -1.95 -10.97 18.55
C SER A 114 -1.23 -9.64 18.29
N PHE A 115 -1.89 -8.64 17.69
CA PHE A 115 -1.29 -7.32 17.48
C PHE A 115 -0.98 -6.61 18.80
N SER A 116 -1.92 -6.64 19.76
CA SER A 116 -1.74 -6.06 21.09
C SER A 116 -0.60 -6.68 21.90
N GLN A 117 -0.27 -7.95 21.65
CA GLN A 117 0.79 -8.68 22.35
C GLN A 117 2.21 -8.39 21.83
N ARG A 118 2.37 -7.54 20.79
CA ARG A 118 3.68 -7.24 20.17
C ARG A 118 4.58 -6.30 20.97
N LYS A 119 4.45 -6.26 22.31
CA LYS A 119 5.29 -5.46 23.22
C LYS A 119 6.79 -5.68 23.01
N LYS A 120 7.20 -6.93 22.74
CA LYS A 120 8.60 -7.29 22.46
C LYS A 120 9.19 -6.53 21.26
N PHE A 121 8.40 -6.26 20.23
CA PHE A 121 8.86 -5.51 19.06
C PHE A 121 9.24 -4.08 19.46
N TRP A 122 8.34 -3.44 20.22
CA TRP A 122 8.54 -2.06 20.66
C TRP A 122 9.67 -1.90 21.69
N ILE A 123 9.97 -2.95 22.47
CA ILE A 123 11.17 -2.98 23.31
C ILE A 123 12.44 -2.88 22.45
N ASP A 124 12.57 -3.70 21.41
CA ASP A 124 13.74 -3.67 20.52
C ASP A 124 13.84 -2.33 19.75
N VAL A 125 12.71 -1.73 19.39
CA VAL A 125 12.66 -0.37 18.83
C VAL A 125 13.17 0.68 19.82
N GLU A 126 12.84 0.55 21.10
CA GLU A 126 13.30 1.47 22.13
C GLU A 126 14.80 1.32 22.40
N VAL A 127 15.32 0.08 22.36
CA VAL A 127 16.77 -0.18 22.42
C VAL A 127 17.47 0.47 21.22
N LEU A 128 16.93 0.34 20.00
CA LEU A 128 17.46 1.04 18.82
C LEU A 128 17.49 2.55 19.02
N ASN A 129 16.40 3.14 19.51
CA ASN A 129 16.29 4.59 19.75
C ASN A 129 17.32 5.09 20.77
N LYS A 130 17.47 4.39 21.90
CA LYS A 130 18.44 4.75 22.94
C LYS A 130 19.88 4.61 22.44
N THR A 131 20.17 3.55 21.69
CA THR A 131 21.48 3.31 21.09
C THR A 131 21.83 4.44 20.12
N GLN A 132 20.90 4.76 19.21
CA GLN A 132 21.06 5.88 18.26
C GLN A 132 21.22 7.22 18.98
N TYR A 133 20.43 7.49 20.01
CA TYR A 133 20.51 8.75 20.75
C TYR A 133 21.90 8.95 21.37
N ARG A 134 22.41 7.93 22.07
CA ARG A 134 23.74 7.96 22.70
C ARG A 134 24.86 8.16 21.68
N GLN A 135 24.74 7.54 20.52
CA GLN A 135 25.78 7.52 19.49
C GLN A 135 25.70 8.67 18.47
N ARG A 136 24.71 9.55 18.61
CA ARG A 136 24.43 10.61 17.65
C ARG A 136 25.59 11.57 17.42
N ASN A 137 26.28 11.97 18.48
CA ASN A 137 27.34 12.98 18.37
C ASN A 137 28.64 12.39 17.80
N GLN A 138 28.99 11.16 18.18
CA GLN A 138 30.22 10.50 17.72
C GLN A 138 30.12 10.05 16.27
N HIS A 139 28.92 9.65 15.82
CA HIS A 139 28.76 8.98 14.53
C HIS A 139 27.91 9.71 13.50
N ARG A 140 27.55 10.99 13.73
CA ARG A 140 26.66 11.77 12.85
C ARG A 140 27.07 11.77 11.37
N GLN A 141 28.37 11.81 11.10
CA GLN A 141 28.89 11.94 9.74
C GLN A 141 28.97 10.59 9.00
N PHE A 142 28.91 9.46 9.70
CA PHE A 142 29.06 8.15 9.06
C PHE A 142 27.78 7.72 8.37
N HIS A 143 27.92 7.22 7.14
CA HIS A 143 26.81 6.74 6.31
C HIS A 143 25.94 5.68 7.00
N ARG A 144 26.57 4.68 7.65
CA ARG A 144 25.89 3.61 8.41
C ARG A 144 24.91 4.14 9.47
N PHE A 145 25.24 5.29 10.07
CA PHE A 145 24.43 5.91 11.10
C PHE A 145 23.19 6.59 10.51
N ARG A 146 23.29 7.11 9.28
CA ARG A 146 22.15 7.65 8.52
C ARG A 146 21.15 6.56 8.14
N ARG A 147 21.61 5.34 7.82
CA ARG A 147 20.72 4.20 7.56
C ARG A 147 19.95 3.74 8.81
N ALA A 148 20.62 3.65 9.96
CA ALA A 148 19.93 3.40 11.22
C ALA A 148 18.90 4.49 11.55
N GLU A 149 19.18 5.76 11.21
CA GLU A 149 18.22 6.85 11.35
C GLU A 149 17.02 6.70 10.41
N GLU A 150 17.23 6.19 9.19
CA GLU A 150 16.14 5.87 8.27
C GLU A 150 15.21 4.79 8.85
N ALA A 151 15.75 3.71 9.42
CA ALA A 151 14.95 2.70 10.11
C ALA A 151 14.07 3.32 11.21
N ARG A 152 14.62 4.26 12.00
CA ARG A 152 13.86 4.98 13.04
C ARG A 152 12.74 5.85 12.46
N ARG A 153 12.96 6.52 11.34
CA ARG A 153 11.91 7.32 10.67
C ARG A 153 10.77 6.42 10.18
N ILE A 154 11.10 5.27 9.59
CA ILE A 154 10.11 4.28 9.15
C ILE A 154 9.31 3.76 10.35
N LEU A 155 9.98 3.40 11.44
CA LEU A 155 9.34 2.95 12.69
C LEU A 155 8.42 4.01 13.30
N LYS A 156 8.83 5.28 13.28
CA LYS A 156 7.98 6.41 13.73
C LYS A 156 6.74 6.54 12.85
N ARG A 157 6.89 6.44 11.53
CA ARG A 157 5.79 6.47 10.57
C ARG A 157 4.85 5.27 10.77
N PHE A 158 5.39 4.08 10.96
CA PHE A 158 4.64 2.87 11.24
C PHE A 158 3.85 2.99 12.56
N LYS A 159 4.47 3.50 13.63
CA LYS A 159 3.78 3.79 14.90
C LYS A 159 2.63 4.78 14.72
N SER A 160 2.80 5.80 13.88
CA SER A 160 1.74 6.78 13.59
C SER A 160 0.56 6.20 12.82
N LEU A 161 0.69 5.02 12.21
CA LEU A 161 -0.45 4.37 11.57
C LEU A 161 -1.47 3.83 12.57
N ALA A 162 -1.05 3.58 13.82
CA ALA A 162 -1.88 3.09 14.93
C ALA A 162 -2.70 1.83 14.56
N ILE A 163 -2.06 0.84 13.94
CA ILE A 163 -2.74 -0.36 13.42
C ILE A 163 -3.53 -1.12 14.48
N ASP A 164 -3.03 -1.16 15.73
CA ASP A 164 -3.77 -1.74 16.85
C ASP A 164 -5.13 -1.06 17.04
N GLN A 165 -5.17 0.28 16.94
CA GLN A 165 -6.41 1.06 17.05
C GLN A 165 -7.32 0.80 15.85
N VAL A 166 -6.79 0.83 14.63
CA VAL A 166 -7.59 0.58 13.41
C VAL A 166 -8.29 -0.79 13.47
N VAL A 167 -7.58 -1.84 13.87
CA VAL A 167 -8.15 -3.19 14.00
C VAL A 167 -9.13 -3.28 15.18
N ASN A 168 -8.86 -2.56 16.28
CA ASN A 168 -9.82 -2.45 17.38
C ASN A 168 -11.10 -1.69 16.98
N ASP A 169 -10.98 -0.68 16.13
CA ASP A 169 -12.10 0.15 15.69
C ASP A 169 -13.06 -0.65 14.79
N ILE A 170 -12.53 -1.43 13.83
CA ILE A 170 -13.36 -2.35 13.04
C ILE A 170 -14.01 -3.43 13.90
N TYR A 171 -13.31 -3.93 14.93
CA TYR A 171 -13.90 -4.89 15.86
C TYR A 171 -15.01 -4.28 16.71
N LYS A 172 -14.82 -3.07 17.26
CA LYS A 172 -15.82 -2.36 18.06
C LYS A 172 -17.06 -1.98 17.25
N ALA A 173 -16.91 -1.75 15.94
CA ALA A 173 -18.01 -1.38 15.06
C ALA A 173 -19.16 -2.42 15.07
N PHE A 174 -18.86 -3.70 15.32
CA PHE A 174 -19.88 -4.76 15.45
C PHE A 174 -20.80 -4.62 16.67
N TRP A 175 -20.40 -3.85 17.68
CA TRP A 175 -21.20 -3.56 18.88
C TRP A 175 -21.55 -2.07 19.01
N ASN A 176 -21.14 -1.22 18.06
CA ASN A 176 -21.22 0.24 18.19
C ASN A 176 -20.62 0.75 19.52
N ALA A 177 -19.55 0.09 19.99
CA ALA A 177 -18.99 0.33 21.31
C ALA A 177 -17.82 1.33 21.26
N LYS A 178 -17.69 2.17 22.30
CA LYS A 178 -16.52 3.05 22.45
C LYS A 178 -15.28 2.29 22.94
N THR A 179 -15.49 1.31 23.81
CA THR A 179 -14.45 0.51 24.46
C THR A 179 -14.58 -0.96 24.08
N ILE A 180 -13.47 -1.70 24.19
CA ILE A 180 -13.43 -3.14 23.89
C ILE A 180 -14.20 -3.94 24.95
N GLU A 181 -14.21 -3.47 26.19
CA GLU A 181 -14.88 -4.13 27.32
C GLU A 181 -16.41 -4.18 27.16
N ALA A 182 -16.97 -3.22 26.42
CA ALA A 182 -18.39 -3.16 26.09
C ALA A 182 -18.77 -4.08 24.92
N CYS A 183 -17.82 -4.75 24.26
CA CYS A 183 -18.08 -5.75 23.24
C CYS A 183 -18.43 -7.10 23.89
N GLN A 184 -19.58 -7.16 24.55
CA GLN A 184 -20.11 -8.36 25.20
C GLN A 184 -21.45 -8.75 24.57
N GLY A 185 -21.74 -10.06 24.56
CA GLY A 185 -22.97 -10.61 24.00
C GLY A 185 -22.98 -10.67 22.47
N LYS A 186 -24.18 -10.87 21.92
CA LYS A 186 -24.42 -10.97 20.48
C LYS A 186 -24.13 -9.62 19.82
N TRP A 187 -23.38 -9.63 18.72
CA TRP A 187 -23.13 -8.43 17.93
C TRP A 187 -24.43 -8.01 17.22
N ASN A 188 -24.72 -6.71 17.22
CA ASN A 188 -25.98 -6.15 16.71
C ASN A 188 -25.77 -5.21 15.52
N PHE A 189 -24.52 -4.86 15.22
CA PHE A 189 -24.18 -3.88 14.21
C PHE A 189 -23.23 -4.48 13.19
N ILE A 190 -23.26 -3.93 11.97
CA ILE A 190 -22.38 -4.36 10.88
C ILE A 190 -21.59 -3.12 10.41
N PRO A 191 -20.25 -3.22 10.29
CA PRO A 191 -19.48 -2.14 9.72
C PRO A 191 -19.83 -1.94 8.24
N SER A 192 -19.76 -0.70 7.78
CA SER A 192 -19.93 -0.40 6.35
C SER A 192 -18.80 -1.01 5.51
N LYS A 193 -19.12 -1.36 4.26
CA LYS A 193 -18.13 -1.87 3.30
C LYS A 193 -16.93 -0.91 3.17
N GLU A 194 -17.20 0.38 3.10
CA GLU A 194 -16.18 1.41 2.91
C GLU A 194 -15.27 1.56 4.14
N PHE A 195 -15.80 1.32 5.35
CA PHE A 195 -14.98 1.30 6.56
C PHE A 195 -14.04 0.09 6.59
N ALA A 196 -14.49 -1.06 6.10
CA ALA A 196 -13.64 -2.23 5.92
C ALA A 196 -12.56 -1.99 4.86
N GLU A 197 -12.90 -1.37 3.73
CA GLU A 197 -11.93 -0.96 2.69
C GLU A 197 -10.90 0.03 3.23
N TYR A 198 -11.33 1.05 3.97
CA TYR A 198 -10.41 1.95 4.67
C TYR A 198 -9.43 1.18 5.56
N THR A 199 -9.93 0.24 6.36
CA THR A 199 -9.09 -0.61 7.22
C THR A 199 -8.09 -1.41 6.40
N MET A 200 -8.52 -2.02 5.29
CA MET A 200 -7.66 -2.75 4.37
C MET A 200 -6.54 -1.88 3.78
N HIS A 201 -6.83 -0.63 3.36
CA HIS A 201 -5.78 0.31 2.91
C HIS A 201 -4.74 0.59 4.00
N ARG A 202 -5.16 0.73 5.25
CA ARG A 202 -4.24 0.94 6.38
C ARG A 202 -3.34 -0.28 6.61
N LEU A 203 -3.88 -1.49 6.43
CA LEU A 203 -3.09 -2.71 6.47
C LEU A 203 -2.07 -2.77 5.33
N ILE A 204 -2.45 -2.39 4.10
CA ILE A 204 -1.52 -2.28 2.96
C ILE A 204 -0.38 -1.30 3.29
N SER A 205 -0.71 -0.09 3.75
CA SER A 205 0.30 0.92 4.15
C SER A 205 1.28 0.36 5.18
N ALA A 206 0.77 -0.35 6.18
CA ALA A 206 1.57 -0.93 7.25
C ALA A 206 2.51 -2.02 6.73
N THR A 207 2.01 -2.92 5.89
CA THR A 207 2.80 -3.98 5.27
C THR A 207 3.93 -3.40 4.42
N LEU A 208 3.65 -2.39 3.59
CA LEU A 208 4.68 -1.72 2.77
C LEU A 208 5.76 -1.04 3.63
N LEU A 209 5.39 -0.43 4.75
CA LEU A 209 6.37 0.14 5.69
C LEU A 209 7.23 -0.94 6.35
N LEU A 210 6.66 -2.10 6.69
CA LEU A 210 7.41 -3.22 7.25
C LEU A 210 8.33 -3.87 6.23
N ASP A 211 7.92 -3.98 4.96
CA ASP A 211 8.78 -4.44 3.87
C ASP A 211 9.96 -3.47 3.67
N LYS A 212 9.69 -2.15 3.66
CA LYS A 212 10.76 -1.13 3.62
C LYS A 212 11.70 -1.24 4.81
N LEU A 213 11.14 -1.40 6.01
CA LEU A 213 11.91 -1.53 7.23
C LEU A 213 12.85 -2.74 7.17
N GLN A 214 12.37 -3.90 6.71
CA GLN A 214 13.19 -5.10 6.56
C GLN A 214 14.39 -4.86 5.65
N MET A 215 14.21 -4.22 4.49
CA MET A 215 15.32 -3.86 3.60
C MET A 215 16.36 -3.00 4.32
N VAL A 216 15.92 -1.91 4.96
CA VAL A 216 16.82 -0.97 5.65
C VAL A 216 17.55 -1.65 6.82
N LEU A 217 16.90 -2.55 7.55
CA LEU A 217 17.51 -3.31 8.64
C LEU A 217 18.58 -4.28 8.13
N VAL A 218 18.34 -4.98 7.03
CA VAL A 218 19.32 -5.89 6.40
C VAL A 218 20.54 -5.10 5.89
N GLU A 219 20.33 -3.93 5.31
CA GLU A 219 21.43 -3.05 4.88
C GLU A 219 22.22 -2.50 6.05
N THR A 220 21.52 -2.07 7.10
CA THR A 220 22.15 -1.59 8.33
C THR A 220 22.98 -2.69 8.98
N TYR A 221 22.47 -3.92 9.03
CA TYR A 221 23.20 -5.10 9.50
C TYR A 221 24.49 -5.31 8.68
N ARG A 222 24.41 -5.27 7.35
CA ARG A 222 25.56 -5.47 6.45
C ARG A 222 26.63 -4.39 6.65
N ASP A 223 26.23 -3.13 6.79
CA ASP A 223 27.17 -2.03 7.04
C ASP A 223 27.92 -2.19 8.36
N HIS A 224 27.22 -2.64 9.41
CA HIS A 224 27.86 -2.90 10.69
C HIS A 224 28.73 -4.16 10.66
N SER A 225 28.37 -5.17 9.86
CA SER A 225 29.23 -6.33 9.62
C SER A 225 30.53 -5.95 8.91
N LYS A 226 30.48 -5.02 7.93
CA LYS A 226 31.69 -4.45 7.31
C LYS A 226 32.56 -3.70 8.33
N LEU A 227 31.94 -2.96 9.25
CA LEU A 227 32.64 -2.26 10.34
C LEU A 227 33.37 -3.24 11.27
N LEU A 228 32.78 -4.39 11.58
CA LEU A 228 33.42 -5.41 12.42
C LEU A 228 34.71 -5.96 11.80
N LYS A 229 34.78 -6.08 10.47
CA LYS A 229 36.01 -6.50 9.78
C LYS A 229 37.16 -5.50 9.92
N LEU A 230 36.85 -4.25 10.22
CA LEU A 230 37.83 -3.20 10.49
C LEU A 230 38.19 -3.10 11.99
N GLU A 231 37.63 -3.98 12.83
CA GLU A 231 37.87 -4.07 14.28
C GLU A 231 37.57 -2.78 15.09
N HIS A 232 36.90 -1.81 14.47
CA HIS A 232 36.50 -0.56 15.11
C HIS A 232 35.11 -0.69 15.75
N PHE A 233 34.97 -0.21 16.99
CA PHE A 233 33.68 -0.14 17.70
C PHE A 233 32.91 -1.48 17.71
N VAL A 234 33.63 -2.59 17.93
CA VAL A 234 33.09 -3.97 17.84
C VAL A 234 31.81 -4.16 18.66
N SER A 235 31.81 -3.73 19.92
CA SER A 235 30.64 -3.84 20.82
C SER A 235 29.40 -3.13 20.24
N LEU A 236 29.58 -1.94 19.66
CA LEU A 236 28.48 -1.19 19.04
C LEU A 236 27.97 -1.88 17.78
N GLY A 237 28.89 -2.36 16.92
CA GLY A 237 28.56 -3.10 15.70
C GLY A 237 27.74 -4.35 16.00
N LEU A 238 28.16 -5.15 16.99
CA LEU A 238 27.44 -6.33 17.45
C LEU A 238 26.04 -5.99 17.98
N THR A 239 25.93 -4.90 18.74
CA THR A 239 24.64 -4.43 19.27
C THR A 239 23.65 -4.07 18.15
N TYR A 240 24.09 -3.28 17.15
CA TYR A 240 23.24 -2.95 16.00
C TYR A 240 22.88 -4.19 15.18
N MET A 241 23.83 -5.09 14.94
CA MET A 241 23.57 -6.33 14.20
C MET A 241 22.51 -7.20 14.90
N ALA A 242 22.62 -7.37 16.22
CA ALA A 242 21.66 -8.13 17.01
C ALA A 242 20.25 -7.51 16.95
N ILE A 243 20.14 -6.18 17.14
CA ILE A 243 18.87 -5.46 17.07
C ILE A 243 18.26 -5.55 15.66
N CYS A 244 19.05 -5.33 14.61
CA CYS A 244 18.56 -5.36 13.23
C CYS A 244 18.05 -6.75 12.84
N SER A 245 18.78 -7.81 13.21
CA SER A 245 18.37 -9.19 12.94
C SER A 245 17.03 -9.52 13.59
N ARG A 246 16.88 -9.21 14.89
CA ARG A 246 15.64 -9.46 15.63
C ARG A 246 14.47 -8.66 15.08
N LEU A 247 14.64 -7.35 14.88
CA LEU A 247 13.60 -6.49 14.31
C LEU A 247 13.18 -6.97 12.92
N SER A 248 14.12 -7.40 12.07
CA SER A 248 13.80 -7.91 10.74
C SER A 248 12.91 -9.14 10.78
N ILE A 249 13.22 -10.12 11.64
CA ILE A 249 12.41 -11.35 11.80
C ILE A 249 11.01 -11.00 12.33
N MET A 250 10.94 -10.11 13.31
CA MET A 250 9.66 -9.69 13.89
C MET A 250 8.81 -8.88 12.91
N SER A 251 9.42 -7.99 12.12
CA SER A 251 8.76 -7.25 11.04
C SER A 251 8.21 -8.17 9.96
N ALA A 252 8.97 -9.19 9.53
CA ALA A 252 8.51 -10.18 8.57
C ALA A 252 7.28 -10.96 9.08
N THR A 253 7.34 -11.39 10.35
CA THR A 253 6.23 -12.10 11.00
C THR A 253 4.99 -11.20 11.11
N TRP A 254 5.18 -9.92 11.43
CA TRP A 254 4.08 -8.97 11.54
C TRP A 254 3.47 -8.65 10.17
N ALA A 255 4.28 -8.47 9.13
CA ALA A 255 3.81 -8.28 7.77
C ALA A 255 2.91 -9.42 7.31
N LYS A 256 3.28 -10.68 7.62
CA LYS A 256 2.43 -11.85 7.34
C LYS A 256 1.08 -11.78 8.08
N GLN A 257 1.07 -11.41 9.35
CA GLN A 257 -0.20 -11.29 10.09
C GLN A 257 -1.10 -10.16 9.59
N LEU A 258 -0.52 -9.07 9.10
CA LEU A 258 -1.28 -8.00 8.46
C LEU A 258 -1.89 -8.48 7.13
N GLU A 259 -1.17 -9.30 6.39
CA GLU A 259 -1.67 -9.97 5.18
C GLU A 259 -2.79 -10.96 5.50
N ASP A 260 -2.64 -11.80 6.53
CA ASP A 260 -3.70 -12.70 7.00
C ASP A 260 -4.97 -11.91 7.40
N CYS A 261 -4.80 -10.78 8.09
CA CYS A 261 -5.89 -9.88 8.46
C CYS A 261 -6.55 -9.21 7.24
N TYR A 262 -5.74 -8.82 6.24
CA TYR A 262 -6.23 -8.27 4.99
C TYR A 262 -7.09 -9.30 4.24
N LEU A 263 -6.61 -10.53 4.09
CA LEU A 263 -7.34 -11.60 3.40
C LEU A 263 -8.64 -11.96 4.11
N LEU A 264 -8.63 -11.98 5.45
CA LEU A 264 -9.83 -12.17 6.26
C LEU A 264 -10.88 -11.08 5.94
N LEU A 265 -10.49 -9.81 6.02
CA LEU A 265 -11.39 -8.68 5.74
C LEU A 265 -11.81 -8.63 4.28
N GLN A 266 -10.92 -8.96 3.35
CA GLN A 266 -11.22 -8.96 1.92
C GLN A 266 -12.31 -9.97 1.57
N ARG A 267 -12.33 -11.15 2.19
CA ARG A 267 -13.42 -12.11 1.97
C ARG A 267 -14.70 -11.66 2.67
N TRP A 268 -14.56 -11.12 3.88
CA TRP A 268 -15.69 -10.81 4.73
C TRP A 268 -16.44 -9.54 4.33
N HIS A 269 -15.74 -8.50 3.87
CA HIS A 269 -16.35 -7.20 3.53
C HIS A 269 -17.29 -7.26 2.33
N LEU A 270 -17.23 -8.31 1.49
CA LEU A 270 -18.16 -8.51 0.38
C LEU A 270 -19.60 -8.74 0.87
N ALA A 271 -19.76 -9.25 2.10
CA ALA A 271 -21.07 -9.42 2.73
C ALA A 271 -21.56 -8.15 3.45
N PHE A 272 -20.72 -7.12 3.57
CA PHE A 272 -21.09 -5.89 4.27
C PHE A 272 -21.90 -4.97 3.36
N PRO A 273 -22.95 -4.31 3.90
CA PRO A 273 -23.70 -3.32 3.15
C PRO A 273 -22.86 -2.06 2.91
N SER A 274 -23.12 -1.41 1.77
CA SER A 274 -22.57 -0.08 1.49
C SER A 274 -23.28 0.95 2.36
N GLY A 275 -22.51 1.79 3.05
CA GLY A 275 -23.05 2.91 3.83
C GLY A 275 -23.34 4.15 2.98
N ILE A 276 -22.97 4.12 1.70
CA ILE A 276 -23.08 5.26 0.79
C ILE A 276 -24.37 5.15 -0.02
N LYS A 277 -25.15 6.24 -0.05
CA LYS A 277 -26.32 6.34 -0.94
C LYS A 277 -25.87 6.18 -2.40
N GLN A 278 -26.61 5.44 -3.21
CA GLN A 278 -26.27 5.16 -4.62
C GLN A 278 -25.86 6.41 -5.41
N LYS A 279 -26.56 7.54 -5.23
CA LYS A 279 -26.24 8.83 -5.88
C LYS A 279 -24.83 9.37 -5.56
N ASN A 280 -24.29 9.04 -4.39
CA ASN A 280 -22.97 9.50 -3.93
C ASN A 280 -21.87 8.45 -4.18
N GLN A 281 -22.25 7.24 -4.62
CA GLN A 281 -21.31 6.15 -4.81
C GLN A 281 -20.32 6.44 -5.94
N GLU A 282 -20.79 6.97 -7.07
CA GLU A 282 -19.92 7.35 -8.19
C GLU A 282 -18.93 8.47 -7.83
N ALA A 283 -19.38 9.46 -7.05
CA ALA A 283 -18.52 10.52 -6.55
C ALA A 283 -17.45 9.97 -5.59
N PHE A 284 -17.82 9.03 -4.73
CA PHE A 284 -16.87 8.37 -3.83
C PHE A 284 -15.86 7.51 -4.61
N LEU A 285 -16.32 6.70 -5.56
CA LEU A 285 -15.46 5.83 -6.38
C LEU A 285 -14.50 6.63 -7.28
N SER A 286 -14.96 7.77 -7.83
CA SER A 286 -14.11 8.63 -8.66
C SER A 286 -13.06 9.42 -7.86
N GLN A 287 -13.37 9.78 -6.62
CA GLN A 287 -12.44 10.49 -5.74
C GLN A 287 -11.46 9.55 -5.05
N SER A 288 -11.85 8.31 -4.85
CA SER A 288 -11.14 7.39 -3.99
C SER A 288 -10.82 6.12 -4.75
N ASN A 289 -9.54 5.94 -5.08
CA ASN A 289 -8.97 4.64 -5.47
C ASN A 289 -8.98 3.69 -4.25
N GLN A 290 -10.15 3.53 -3.63
CA GLN A 290 -10.35 2.84 -2.35
C GLN A 290 -10.84 1.41 -2.51
N ILE A 291 -11.20 0.97 -3.71
CA ILE A 291 -11.56 -0.43 -3.93
C ILE A 291 -10.35 -1.32 -3.64
N CYS A 292 -10.49 -2.20 -2.65
CA CYS A 292 -9.51 -3.22 -2.31
C CYS A 292 -9.95 -4.57 -2.89
N GLY A 293 -9.34 -4.98 -3.99
CA GLY A 293 -9.49 -6.32 -4.55
C GLY A 293 -8.65 -7.37 -3.82
N PRO A 294 -8.82 -8.67 -4.13
CA PRO A 294 -8.02 -9.75 -3.54
C PRO A 294 -6.51 -9.56 -3.73
N HIS A 295 -6.10 -9.04 -4.88
CA HIS A 295 -4.68 -8.89 -5.24
C HIS A 295 -4.10 -7.50 -4.93
N THR A 296 -4.91 -6.52 -4.51
CA THR A 296 -4.44 -5.14 -4.35
C THR A 296 -3.25 -5.03 -3.39
N MET A 297 -3.23 -5.78 -2.28
CA MET A 297 -2.07 -5.81 -1.38
C MET A 297 -0.83 -6.42 -2.06
N GLN A 298 -0.99 -7.52 -2.79
CA GLN A 298 0.11 -8.20 -3.47
C GLN A 298 0.69 -7.34 -4.60
N ASP A 299 -0.17 -6.74 -5.41
CA ASP A 299 0.19 -5.84 -6.50
C ASP A 299 0.93 -4.60 -5.96
N ALA A 300 0.43 -3.99 -4.88
CA ALA A 300 1.09 -2.86 -4.23
C ALA A 300 2.49 -3.24 -3.71
N ARG A 301 2.66 -4.45 -3.15
CA ARG A 301 3.97 -4.96 -2.71
C ARG A 301 4.91 -5.22 -3.89
N LEU A 302 4.41 -5.85 -4.96
CA LEU A 302 5.20 -6.13 -6.17
C LEU A 302 5.63 -4.84 -6.87
N GLU A 303 4.73 -3.87 -6.98
CA GLU A 303 5.03 -2.53 -7.50
C GLU A 303 6.08 -1.83 -6.64
N TYR A 304 5.92 -1.87 -5.32
CA TYR A 304 6.91 -1.32 -4.39
C TYR A 304 8.29 -1.96 -4.56
N ILE A 305 8.36 -3.29 -4.61
CA ILE A 305 9.60 -4.05 -4.85
C ILE A 305 10.21 -3.67 -6.20
N ARG A 306 9.41 -3.58 -7.26
CA ARG A 306 9.88 -3.20 -8.60
C ARG A 306 10.46 -1.79 -8.61
N LYS A 307 9.77 -0.83 -7.97
CA LYS A 307 10.23 0.56 -7.84
C LYS A 307 11.54 0.65 -7.07
N GLU A 308 11.62 -0.02 -5.91
CA GLU A 308 12.85 -0.05 -5.11
C GLU A 308 13.99 -0.74 -5.87
N SER A 309 13.71 -1.80 -6.65
CA SER A 309 14.71 -2.43 -7.52
C SER A 309 15.30 -1.44 -8.52
N GLN A 310 14.44 -0.65 -9.16
CA GLN A 310 14.85 0.35 -10.15
C GLN A 310 15.68 1.46 -9.51
N GLU A 311 15.20 2.03 -8.41
CA GLU A 311 15.91 3.07 -7.65
C GLU A 311 17.26 2.56 -7.12
N ARG A 312 17.36 1.28 -6.75
CA ARG A 312 18.62 0.67 -6.27
C ARG A 312 19.56 0.25 -7.39
N SER A 313 19.05 -0.16 -8.54
CA SER A 313 19.86 -0.53 -9.72
C SER A 313 20.62 0.66 -10.32
N THR A 314 20.16 1.88 -10.07
CA THR A 314 20.90 3.10 -10.43
C THR A 314 22.12 3.36 -9.55
N PHE A 315 22.28 2.64 -8.44
CA PHE A 315 23.52 2.65 -7.66
C PHE A 315 24.50 1.61 -8.22
N LYS A 316 25.77 2.01 -8.40
CA LYS A 316 26.83 1.29 -9.14
C LYS A 316 27.15 -0.16 -8.71
N GLU A 317 26.50 -0.72 -7.69
CA GLU A 317 26.68 -2.12 -7.25
C GLU A 317 25.33 -2.87 -7.17
N PRO A 318 24.88 -3.50 -8.29
CA PRO A 318 23.57 -4.18 -8.38
C PRO A 318 23.46 -5.51 -7.62
N LEU A 319 24.51 -5.97 -6.94
CA LEU A 319 24.62 -7.35 -6.43
C LEU A 319 23.69 -7.69 -5.23
N HIS A 320 22.93 -6.75 -4.67
CA HIS A 320 22.45 -6.89 -3.29
C HIS A 320 20.94 -6.91 -3.06
N PHE A 321 20.13 -6.57 -4.08
CA PHE A 321 18.67 -6.64 -4.00
C PHE A 321 18.13 -8.05 -4.27
N SER A 322 18.80 -8.81 -5.15
CA SER A 322 18.39 -10.18 -5.53
C SER A 322 18.32 -11.13 -4.33
N SER A 323 19.26 -11.06 -3.38
CA SER A 323 19.20 -11.88 -2.15
C SER A 323 18.04 -11.49 -1.23
N TYR A 324 17.66 -10.20 -1.18
CA TYR A 324 16.50 -9.77 -0.42
C TYR A 324 15.20 -10.28 -1.06
N VAL A 325 15.10 -10.18 -2.39
CA VAL A 325 13.97 -10.75 -3.15
C VAL A 325 13.89 -12.25 -2.95
N ALA A 326 15.02 -12.97 -2.97
CA ALA A 326 15.06 -14.42 -2.74
C ALA A 326 14.63 -14.84 -1.32
N HIS A 327 14.78 -13.97 -0.32
CA HIS A 327 14.25 -14.20 1.02
C HIS A 327 12.78 -13.75 1.16
N SER A 328 12.36 -12.77 0.36
CA SER A 328 10.98 -12.27 0.27
C SER A 328 10.08 -13.19 -0.57
N SER A 329 10.65 -13.97 -1.49
CA SER A 329 9.99 -14.98 -2.31
C SER A 329 9.57 -16.25 -1.55
N ARG A 330 9.44 -16.14 -0.21
CA ARG A 330 8.58 -17.03 0.57
C ARG A 330 7.09 -16.73 0.34
N LEU A 331 6.76 -15.68 -0.39
CA LEU A 331 5.49 -15.59 -1.09
C LEU A 331 5.43 -16.76 -2.08
N PRO A 332 4.37 -17.59 -2.07
CA PRO A 332 4.22 -18.66 -3.05
C PRO A 332 4.41 -18.06 -4.46
N PRO A 333 5.15 -18.72 -5.36
CA PRO A 333 5.31 -18.27 -6.74
C PRO A 333 3.96 -17.85 -7.30
N ILE A 334 3.90 -16.72 -8.02
CA ILE A 334 2.65 -16.19 -8.62
C ILE A 334 1.89 -17.28 -9.39
N ALA A 335 2.61 -18.25 -9.97
CA ALA A 335 2.04 -19.43 -10.63
C ALA A 335 1.19 -20.33 -9.70
N ILE A 336 1.58 -20.51 -8.43
CA ILE A 336 0.83 -21.29 -7.44
C ILE A 336 -0.44 -20.55 -7.04
N LEU A 337 -0.36 -19.25 -6.79
CA LEU A 337 -1.52 -18.43 -6.45
C LEU A 337 -2.55 -18.36 -7.59
N LYS A 338 -2.09 -18.27 -8.85
CA LYS A 338 -2.98 -18.34 -10.02
C LYS A 338 -3.70 -19.69 -10.12
N LYS A 339 -3.00 -20.79 -9.82
CA LYS A 339 -3.60 -22.12 -9.86
C LYS A 339 -4.65 -22.32 -8.76
N GLU A 340 -4.37 -21.89 -7.53
CA GLU A 340 -5.36 -21.92 -6.44
C GLU A 340 -6.57 -21.01 -6.74
N LEU A 341 -6.36 -19.89 -7.44
CA LEU A 341 -7.44 -19.00 -7.86
C LEU A 341 -8.30 -19.59 -8.96
N GLU A 342 -7.69 -20.20 -9.99
CA GLU A 342 -8.42 -20.94 -11.02
C GLU A 342 -9.23 -22.10 -10.42
N GLU A 343 -8.71 -22.74 -9.37
CA GLU A 343 -9.44 -23.77 -8.62
C GLU A 343 -10.62 -23.17 -7.82
N VAL A 344 -10.47 -21.99 -7.22
CA VAL A 344 -11.56 -21.28 -6.53
C VAL A 344 -12.61 -20.73 -7.51
N GLU A 345 -12.21 -20.19 -8.66
CA GLU A 345 -13.11 -19.75 -9.74
C GLU A 345 -13.87 -20.95 -10.33
N LYS A 346 -13.21 -22.11 -10.50
CA LYS A 346 -13.88 -23.36 -10.90
C LYS A 346 -14.82 -23.91 -9.83
N MET A 347 -14.59 -23.60 -8.55
CA MET A 347 -15.42 -24.04 -7.43
C MET A 347 -16.57 -23.06 -7.08
N GLY A 348 -16.61 -21.86 -7.66
CA GLY A 348 -17.49 -20.79 -7.18
C GLY A 348 -18.19 -19.98 -8.27
N ILE A 349 -19.47 -20.30 -8.46
CA ILE A 349 -20.54 -19.43 -8.99
C ILE A 349 -20.41 -19.13 -10.50
N GLY A 350 -20.93 -20.07 -11.30
CA GLY A 350 -21.57 -19.68 -12.55
C GLY A 350 -22.68 -18.68 -12.22
N ILE A 351 -22.41 -17.40 -12.45
CA ILE A 351 -23.46 -16.39 -12.57
C ILE A 351 -24.23 -16.80 -13.82
N ASN A 352 -25.23 -17.65 -13.65
CA ASN A 352 -26.25 -17.85 -14.65
C ASN A 352 -26.98 -16.51 -14.75
N ASP A 353 -26.57 -15.69 -15.71
CA ASP A 353 -27.41 -14.67 -16.33
C ASP A 353 -28.56 -15.40 -17.05
N GLY A 354 -29.43 -16.05 -16.26
CA GLY A 354 -30.66 -16.66 -16.69
C GLY A 354 -31.69 -15.57 -16.91
N GLY A 355 -31.53 -14.84 -18.01
CA GLY A 355 -32.60 -14.06 -18.58
C GLY A 355 -33.66 -15.00 -19.17
N GLY A 356 -34.92 -14.77 -18.81
CA GLY A 356 -36.09 -15.32 -19.48
C GLY A 356 -36.94 -16.21 -18.58
N GLY A 357 -38.08 -15.67 -18.15
CA GLY A 357 -39.12 -16.44 -17.48
C GLY A 357 -40.23 -15.55 -16.97
N ASP A 358 -41.12 -15.15 -17.88
CA ASP A 358 -42.48 -14.66 -17.55
C ASP A 358 -43.14 -15.59 -16.52
N SER A 359 -43.73 -15.01 -15.49
CA SER A 359 -44.91 -15.56 -14.83
C SER A 359 -45.61 -14.43 -14.10
N ASP A 360 -46.70 -14.00 -14.72
CA ASP A 360 -47.86 -13.46 -14.03
C ASP A 360 -48.25 -14.44 -12.92
N ASP A 361 -48.51 -13.94 -11.72
CA ASP A 361 -49.58 -14.44 -10.86
C ASP A 361 -49.83 -13.47 -9.71
N ASP A 362 -51.09 -13.04 -9.66
CA ASP A 362 -51.77 -12.38 -8.57
C ASP A 362 -51.61 -13.17 -7.26
N ASP A 363 -51.35 -12.51 -6.13
CA ASP A 363 -52.22 -12.71 -4.96
C ASP A 363 -52.13 -11.57 -3.95
N ASN A 364 -53.31 -11.15 -3.51
CA ASN A 364 -53.59 -10.18 -2.48
C ASN A 364 -53.30 -10.78 -1.11
N GLY A 365 -52.48 -10.10 -0.31
CA GLY A 365 -52.29 -10.41 1.11
C GLY A 365 -52.10 -9.13 1.91
N ASN A 366 -53.22 -8.49 2.25
CA ASN A 366 -53.30 -7.49 3.32
C ASN A 366 -52.95 -8.16 4.65
N ASP A 367 -51.73 -7.96 5.15
CA ASP A 367 -51.41 -8.19 6.56
C ASP A 367 -51.16 -6.83 7.23
N GLU A 368 -52.26 -6.30 7.73
CA GLU A 368 -52.38 -5.21 8.68
C GLU A 368 -51.79 -5.68 10.01
N CYS A 369 -50.52 -5.37 10.27
CA CYS A 369 -49.92 -5.55 11.59
C CYS A 369 -50.13 -4.27 12.41
N ASP A 370 -51.23 -4.25 13.15
CA ASP A 370 -51.44 -3.36 14.29
C ASP A 370 -50.30 -3.54 15.30
N PHE A 371 -49.57 -2.45 15.56
CA PHE A 371 -48.63 -2.36 16.67
C PHE A 371 -48.99 -1.12 17.48
N GLU A 372 -50.11 -1.22 18.20
CA GLU A 372 -50.40 -0.35 19.32
C GLU A 372 -49.59 -0.79 20.55
N ASP A 373 -49.17 0.22 21.30
CA ASP A 373 -48.92 0.20 22.74
C ASP A 373 -47.66 -0.50 23.26
N MET A 374 -46.65 0.32 23.59
CA MET A 374 -45.90 0.24 24.85
C MET A 374 -45.33 1.63 25.14
N GLY A 375 -46.16 2.48 25.74
CA GLY A 375 -45.62 3.48 26.64
C GLY A 375 -45.03 2.79 27.86
N GLU A 376 -43.85 3.19 28.31
CA GLU A 376 -43.68 3.62 29.70
C GLU A 376 -42.34 4.32 29.95
N VAL A 377 -42.51 5.48 30.56
CA VAL A 377 -41.53 6.35 31.17
C VAL A 377 -40.88 5.64 32.36
N ILE A 378 -39.55 5.60 32.41
CA ILE A 378 -38.83 5.51 33.69
C ILE A 378 -37.81 6.64 33.74
N GLN A 379 -38.21 7.71 34.44
CA GLN A 379 -37.31 8.58 35.21
C GLN A 379 -37.17 8.00 36.63
N ARG A 380 -36.01 8.26 37.25
CA ARG A 380 -35.56 8.09 38.66
C ARG A 380 -34.26 7.26 38.67
N GLU A 381 -33.14 7.68 39.27
CA GLU A 381 -32.76 8.80 40.14
C GLU A 381 -31.30 9.17 39.85
#